data_AF-A0AAV5WI57-F1
#
_entry.id   AF-A0AAV5WI57-F1
#
_cell.length_a   1.000
_cell.length_b   1.000
_cell.length_c   1.000
_cell.angle_alpha   90.00
_cell.angle_beta   90.00
_cell.angle_gamma   90.00
#
_symmetry.space_group_name_H-M   'P 1'
#
loop_
_entity.id
_entity.type
_entity.pdbx_description
1 polymer ?
#
loop_
_entity_poly.entity_id
_entity_poly.type
_entity_poly.pdbx_seq_one_letter_code
_entity_poly.pdbx_strand_id
1 'polypeptide(L)'
;GIVVFSRIDELLTPASHVIIITITAFELFFILILLTVLSLSAKIIWKSAVFHANMIRMALFFIFNLHLWIISRIAMYFYQARIIDVSDKVPDIWSTIIISISVVRMYSAFAINASLLTLVIERLFATLLIHDYESCDRKLIAVFCISSTILFGIACALESLLGVV
;
A
#
# COMPACT_ATOMS: atom_id res chain seq x y z
N GLY A 1 0.65 -8.95 15.25
CA GLY A 1 -0.22 -9.28 14.12
C GLY A 1 -0.12 -10.74 13.69
N ILE A 2 -0.67 -11.68 14.48
CA ILE A 2 -0.60 -13.14 14.24
C ILE A 2 -1.89 -13.69 13.58
N VAL A 3 -2.89 -12.84 13.31
CA VAL A 3 -4.19 -13.26 12.75
C VAL A 3 -4.13 -13.54 11.23
N VAL A 4 -3.00 -13.32 10.56
CA VAL A 4 -2.88 -13.48 9.10
C VAL A 4 -2.63 -14.94 8.68
N PHE A 5 -2.35 -15.85 9.62
CA PHE A 5 -2.00 -17.25 9.33
C PHE A 5 -3.03 -18.30 9.77
N SER A 6 -4.12 -17.92 10.44
CA SER A 6 -5.13 -18.92 10.83
C SER A 6 -5.93 -19.37 9.61
N ARG A 7 -5.79 -20.66 9.25
CA ARG A 7 -6.68 -21.33 8.29
C ARG A 7 -8.12 -21.04 8.68
N ILE A 8 -8.89 -20.44 7.76
CA ILE A 8 -10.31 -20.13 7.97
C ILE A 8 -11.10 -21.41 8.30
N ASP A 9 -10.60 -22.57 7.86
CA ASP A 9 -11.24 -23.88 7.97
C ASP A 9 -11.19 -24.52 9.37
N GLU A 10 -10.31 -24.07 10.27
CA GLU A 10 -10.04 -24.79 11.54
C GLU A 10 -10.77 -24.23 12.78
N LEU A 11 -11.46 -23.08 12.69
CA LEU A 11 -11.98 -22.38 13.89
C LEU A 11 -13.39 -21.77 13.78
N LEU A 12 -14.10 -21.95 12.67
CA LEU A 12 -15.31 -21.17 12.39
C LEU A 12 -16.57 -22.04 12.22
N THR A 13 -17.68 -21.56 12.77
CA THR A 13 -19.03 -22.12 12.53
C THR A 13 -19.42 -21.97 11.05
N PRO A 14 -20.30 -22.82 10.51
CA PRO A 14 -20.74 -22.72 9.10
C PRO A 14 -21.36 -21.36 8.76
N ALA A 15 -22.04 -20.72 9.72
CA ALA A 15 -22.59 -19.37 9.54
C ALA A 15 -21.47 -18.32 9.35
N SER A 16 -20.39 -18.41 10.13
CA SER A 16 -19.26 -17.49 10.00
C SER A 16 -18.43 -17.70 8.73
N HIS A 17 -18.41 -18.91 8.16
CA HIS A 17 -17.82 -19.14 6.84
C HIS A 17 -18.53 -18.36 5.74
N VAL A 18 -19.87 -18.39 5.71
CA VAL A 18 -20.65 -17.65 4.72
C VAL A 18 -20.37 -16.15 4.81
N ILE A 19 -20.36 -15.60 6.03
CA ILE A 19 -20.08 -14.18 6.26
C ILE A 19 -18.68 -13.79 5.75
N ILE A 20 -17.64 -14.57 6.08
CA ILE A 20 -16.26 -14.30 5.64
C ILE A 20 -16.16 -14.34 4.12
N ILE A 21 -16.79 -15.32 3.47
CA ILE A 21 -16.80 -15.42 2.00
C ILE A 21 -17.48 -14.19 1.39
N THR A 22 -18.63 -13.77 1.92
CA THR A 22 -19.34 -12.59 1.42
C THR A 22 -18.52 -11.31 1.59
N ILE A 23 -17.91 -11.10 2.76
CA ILE A 23 -17.05 -9.94 3.02
C ILE A 23 -15.84 -9.96 2.08
N THR A 24 -15.22 -11.12 1.87
CA THR A 24 -14.05 -11.27 1.00
C THR A 24 -14.41 -10.99 -0.46
N ALA A 25 -15.56 -11.48 -0.94
CA ALA A 25 -16.03 -11.21 -2.29
C ALA A 25 -16.32 -9.71 -2.51
N PHE A 26 -16.93 -9.06 -1.53
CA PHE A 26 -17.16 -7.62 -1.55
C PHE A 26 -15.84 -6.84 -1.54
N GLU A 27 -14.90 -7.20 -0.66
CA GLU A 27 -13.58 -6.56 -0.60
C GLU A 27 -12.83 -6.68 -1.94
N LEU A 28 -12.86 -7.86 -2.57
CA LEU A 28 -12.25 -8.08 -3.88
C LEU A 28 -12.87 -7.19 -4.97
N PHE A 29 -14.20 -7.06 -4.97
CA PHE A 29 -14.90 -6.15 -5.90
C PHE A 29 -14.45 -4.70 -5.72
N PHE A 30 -14.34 -4.22 -4.47
CA PHE A 30 -13.83 -2.88 -4.19
C PHE A 30 -12.39 -2.69 -4.63
N ILE A 31 -11.53 -3.70 -4.43
CA ILE A 31 -10.13 -3.66 -4.86
C ILE A 31 -10.01 -3.52 -6.37
N LEU A 32 -10.85 -4.21 -7.15
CA LEU A 32 -10.85 -4.10 -8.62
C LEU A 32 -11.28 -2.70 -9.09
N ILE A 33 -12.31 -2.12 -8.47
CA ILE A 33 -12.72 -0.74 -8.74
C ILE A 33 -11.59 0.22 -8.39
N LEU A 34 -10.99 0.06 -7.20
CA LEU A 34 -9.91 0.92 -6.73
C LEU A 34 -8.70 0.86 -7.66
N LEU A 35 -8.31 -0.33 -8.12
CA LEU A 35 -7.22 -0.51 -9.08
C LEU A 35 -7.48 0.26 -10.39
N THR A 36 -8.72 0.18 -10.89
CA THR A 36 -9.14 0.89 -12.11
C THR A 36 -9.08 2.40 -11.91
N VAL A 37 -9.65 2.91 -10.82
CA VAL A 37 -9.63 4.33 -10.47
C VAL A 37 -8.20 4.84 -10.35
N LEU A 38 -7.33 4.12 -9.63
CA LEU A 38 -5.93 4.53 -9.44
C LEU A 38 -5.15 4.56 -10.74
N SER A 39 -5.37 3.58 -11.63
CA SER A 39 -4.74 3.55 -12.95
C SER A 39 -5.14 4.76 -13.79
N LEU A 40 -6.41 5.16 -13.75
CA LEU A 40 -6.91 6.36 -14.43
C LEU A 40 -6.36 7.64 -13.78
N SER A 41 -6.38 7.72 -12.44
CA SER A 41 -5.85 8.87 -11.69
C SER A 41 -4.36 9.10 -11.97
N ALA A 42 -3.55 8.04 -12.06
CA ALA A 42 -2.13 8.14 -12.40
C ALA A 42 -1.92 8.86 -13.73
N LYS A 43 -2.70 8.46 -14.75
CA LYS A 43 -2.63 9.03 -16.11
C LYS A 43 -3.05 10.49 -16.14
N ILE A 44 -4.06 10.87 -15.37
CA ILE A 44 -4.55 12.25 -15.24
C ILE A 44 -3.51 13.11 -14.53
N ILE A 45 -3.00 12.67 -13.38
CA ILE A 45 -2.02 13.41 -12.58
C ILE A 45 -0.72 13.62 -13.35
N TRP A 46 -0.22 12.59 -14.05
CA TRP A 46 1.00 12.70 -14.86
C TRP A 46 0.91 13.80 -15.94
N LYS A 47 -0.28 13.98 -16.54
CA LYS A 47 -0.51 14.96 -17.60
C LYS A 47 -1.04 16.30 -17.11
N SER A 48 -1.25 16.46 -15.81
CA SER A 48 -1.85 17.68 -15.26
C SER A 48 -0.83 18.80 -15.23
N ALA A 49 -1.15 19.92 -15.89
CA ALA A 49 -0.40 21.17 -15.75
C ALA A 49 -0.78 21.97 -14.50
N VAL A 50 -1.85 21.56 -13.79
CA VAL A 50 -2.37 22.27 -12.62
C VAL A 50 -1.51 22.02 -11.38
N PHE A 51 -0.82 20.89 -11.33
CA PHE A 51 -0.04 20.50 -10.16
C PHE A 51 1.43 20.87 -10.33
N HIS A 52 2.01 21.41 -9.26
CA HIS A 52 3.45 21.63 -9.20
C HIS A 52 4.20 20.29 -9.35
N ALA A 53 5.37 20.32 -9.99
CA ALA A 53 6.14 19.11 -10.32
C ALA A 53 6.47 18.25 -9.09
N ASN A 54 6.74 18.87 -7.94
CA ASN A 54 6.97 18.15 -6.68
C ASN A 54 5.72 17.41 -6.20
N MET A 55 4.55 18.04 -6.28
CA MET A 55 3.27 17.45 -5.91
C MET A 55 2.93 16.27 -6.83
N ILE A 56 3.22 16.37 -8.13
CA ILE A 56 3.07 15.28 -9.08
C ILE A 56 3.94 14.09 -8.68
N ARG A 57 5.23 14.30 -8.37
CA ARG A 57 6.14 13.21 -7.96
C ARG A 57 5.65 12.50 -6.71
N MET A 58 5.19 13.24 -5.70
CA MET A 58 4.68 12.66 -4.47
C MET A 58 3.34 11.94 -4.66
N ALA A 59 2.46 12.49 -5.50
CA ALA A 59 1.19 11.84 -5.84
C ALA A 59 1.42 10.53 -6.60
N LEU A 60 2.37 10.50 -7.54
CA LEU A 60 2.75 9.27 -8.23
C LEU A 60 3.38 8.24 -7.29
N PHE A 61 4.20 8.68 -6.33
CA PHE A 61 4.75 7.80 -5.30
C PHE A 61 3.64 7.22 -4.39
N PHE A 62 2.66 8.03 -3.99
CA PHE A 62 1.47 7.58 -3.27
C PHE A 62 0.67 6.53 -4.07
N ILE A 63 0.38 6.83 -5.34
CA ILE A 63 -0.34 5.91 -6.23
C ILE A 63 0.44 4.61 -6.44
N PHE A 64 1.76 4.68 -6.59
CA PHE A 64 2.62 3.50 -6.71
C PHE A 64 2.51 2.59 -5.47
N ASN A 65 2.58 3.15 -4.26
CA ASN A 65 2.43 2.35 -3.04
C ASN A 65 1.01 1.77 -2.88
N LEU A 66 -0.03 2.46 -3.36
CA LEU A 66 -1.38 1.88 -3.42
C LEU A 66 -1.46 0.69 -4.38
N HIS A 67 -0.81 0.75 -5.54
CA HIS A 67 -0.74 -0.39 -6.46
C HIS A 67 0.00 -1.57 -5.82
N LEU A 68 1.13 -1.32 -5.15
CA LEU A 68 1.86 -2.37 -4.41
C LEU A 68 0.98 -3.01 -3.33
N TRP A 69 0.25 -2.19 -2.57
CA TRP A 69 -0.68 -2.69 -1.55
C TRP A 69 -1.78 -3.56 -2.17
N ILE A 70 -2.41 -3.13 -3.26
CA ILE A 70 -3.44 -3.91 -3.98
C ILE A 70 -2.87 -5.25 -4.49
N ILE A 71 -1.73 -5.22 -5.17
CA ILE A 71 -1.09 -6.44 -5.72
C ILE A 71 -0.77 -7.42 -4.60
N SER A 72 -0.19 -6.91 -3.49
CA SER A 72 0.11 -7.75 -2.34
C SER A 72 -1.13 -8.35 -1.69
N ARG A 73 -2.26 -7.62 -1.65
CA ARG A 73 -3.54 -8.11 -1.13
C ARG A 73 -4.13 -9.20 -2.01
N ILE A 74 -4.12 -9.01 -3.33
CA ILE A 74 -4.57 -10.01 -4.31
C ILE A 74 -3.74 -11.29 -4.21
N ALA A 75 -2.41 -11.17 -4.11
CA ALA A 75 -1.54 -12.33 -3.95
C ALA A 75 -1.85 -13.12 -2.67
N MET A 76 -2.13 -12.42 -1.56
CA MET A 76 -2.56 -13.06 -0.32
C MET A 76 -3.92 -13.78 -0.46
N TYR A 77 -4.85 -13.26 -1.27
CA TYR A 77 -6.10 -13.99 -1.55
C TYR A 77 -5.88 -15.27 -2.34
N PHE A 78 -5.01 -15.25 -3.35
CA PHE A 78 -4.69 -16.48 -4.09
C PHE A 78 -4.10 -17.56 -3.18
N TYR A 79 -3.27 -17.16 -2.22
CA TYR A 79 -2.77 -18.07 -1.19
C TYR A 79 -3.91 -18.57 -0.27
N GLN A 80 -4.74 -17.67 0.27
CA GLN A 80 -5.85 -18.04 1.16
C GLN A 80 -6.91 -18.93 0.48
N ALA A 81 -7.15 -18.73 -0.82
CA ALA A 81 -8.08 -19.53 -1.62
C ALA A 81 -7.51 -20.89 -2.05
N ARG A 82 -6.29 -21.25 -1.60
CA ARG A 82 -5.57 -22.48 -1.98
C ARG A 82 -5.37 -22.64 -3.49
N ILE A 83 -5.33 -21.53 -4.24
CA ILE A 83 -4.94 -21.57 -5.66
C ILE A 83 -3.43 -21.78 -5.76
N ILE A 84 -2.67 -21.27 -4.78
CA ILE A 84 -1.24 -21.51 -4.60
C ILE A 84 -1.11 -22.46 -3.41
N ASP A 85 -0.98 -23.76 -3.67
CA ASP A 85 -0.81 -24.78 -2.64
C ASP A 85 0.67 -24.87 -2.25
N VAL A 86 0.97 -24.65 -0.97
CA VAL A 86 2.32 -24.70 -0.42
C VAL A 86 2.41 -25.97 0.40
N SER A 87 3.26 -26.90 -0.02
CA SER A 87 3.38 -28.18 0.66
C SER A 87 4.01 -27.96 2.04
N ASP A 88 3.41 -28.53 3.10
CA ASP A 88 3.90 -28.44 4.49
C ASP A 88 5.29 -29.09 4.73
N LYS A 89 5.94 -29.60 3.68
CA LYS A 89 7.22 -30.31 3.76
C LYS A 89 8.30 -29.49 3.05
N VAL A 90 9.28 -28.98 3.82
CA VAL A 90 10.45 -28.14 3.43
C VAL A 90 10.16 -26.62 3.50
N PRO A 91 11.13 -25.74 3.85
CA PRO A 91 10.99 -24.30 3.60
C PRO A 91 10.86 -24.08 2.09
N ASP A 92 9.61 -24.10 1.64
CA ASP A 92 9.23 -24.00 0.25
C ASP A 92 9.46 -22.56 -0.21
N ILE A 93 9.96 -22.41 -1.45
CA ILE A 93 10.21 -21.10 -2.06
C ILE A 93 8.96 -20.21 -2.01
N TRP A 94 7.78 -20.85 -2.06
CA TRP A 94 6.48 -20.21 -1.90
C TRP A 94 6.25 -19.58 -0.54
N SER A 95 6.67 -20.24 0.56
CA SER A 95 6.59 -19.66 1.90
C SER A 95 7.40 -18.38 2.00
N THR A 96 8.62 -18.36 1.43
CA THR A 96 9.47 -17.16 1.40
C THR A 96 8.83 -16.03 0.58
N ILE A 97 8.21 -16.35 -0.56
CA ILE A 97 7.49 -15.38 -1.40
C ILE A 97 6.32 -14.77 -0.63
N ILE A 98 5.51 -15.58 0.05
CA ILE A 98 4.33 -15.11 0.80
C ILE A 98 4.74 -14.23 1.98
N ILE A 99 5.79 -14.61 2.72
CA ILE A 99 6.34 -13.77 3.79
C ILE A 99 6.82 -12.44 3.22
N SER A 100 7.55 -12.45 2.10
CA SER A 100 8.04 -11.23 1.45
C SER A 100 6.89 -10.32 1.01
N ILE A 101 5.83 -10.89 0.41
CA ILE A 101 4.61 -10.16 0.04
C ILE A 101 3.93 -9.55 1.27
N SER A 102 3.89 -10.27 2.39
CA SER A 102 3.32 -9.78 3.64
C SER A 102 4.11 -8.59 4.21
N VAL A 103 5.45 -8.64 4.14
CA VAL A 103 6.33 -7.52 4.53
C VAL A 103 6.09 -6.31 3.63
N VAL A 104 6.08 -6.51 2.31
CA VAL A 104 5.79 -5.45 1.33
C VAL A 104 4.43 -4.81 1.61
N ARG A 105 3.40 -5.61 1.87
CA ARG A 105 2.05 -5.12 2.20
C ARG A 105 2.06 -4.20 3.42
N MET A 106 2.78 -4.59 4.47
CA MET A 106 2.85 -3.82 5.71
C MET A 106 3.62 -2.52 5.52
N TYR A 107 4.76 -2.58 4.83
CA TYR A 107 5.49 -1.39 4.38
C TYR A 107 4.58 -0.44 3.58
N SER A 108 3.89 -0.94 2.56
CA SER A 108 3.04 -0.11 1.71
C SER A 108 1.91 0.55 2.50
N ALA A 109 1.31 -0.14 3.47
CA ALA A 109 0.27 0.45 4.33
C ALA A 109 0.77 1.67 5.11
N PHE A 110 1.97 1.61 5.70
CA PHE A 110 2.56 2.75 6.40
C PHE A 110 3.03 3.84 5.42
N ALA A 111 3.64 3.46 4.30
CA ALA A 111 4.09 4.39 3.28
C ALA A 111 2.94 5.18 2.66
N ILE A 112 1.76 4.58 2.46
CA ILE A 112 0.54 5.26 1.98
C ILE A 112 0.11 6.35 2.95
N ASN A 113 0.08 6.06 4.26
CA ASN A 113 -0.32 7.04 5.27
C ASN A 113 0.68 8.22 5.35
N ALA A 114 1.98 7.91 5.37
CA ALA A 114 3.02 8.94 5.43
C ALA A 114 3.10 9.78 4.13
N SER A 115 2.90 9.18 2.96
CA SER A 115 2.81 9.93 1.70
C SER A 115 1.57 10.81 1.61
N LEU A 116 0.42 10.37 2.16
CA LEU A 116 -0.77 11.22 2.26
C LEU A 116 -0.51 12.45 3.14
N LEU A 117 0.11 12.26 4.31
CA LEU A 117 0.48 13.37 5.20
C LEU A 117 1.44 14.34 4.50
N THR A 118 2.42 13.81 3.78
CA THR A 118 3.40 14.60 3.05
C THR A 118 2.75 15.41 1.92
N LEU A 119 1.77 14.84 1.20
CA LEU A 119 0.98 15.57 0.20
C LEU A 119 0.17 16.72 0.81
N VAL A 120 -0.41 16.52 2.00
CA VAL A 120 -1.13 17.57 2.72
C VAL A 120 -0.18 18.70 3.14
N ILE A 121 0.99 18.35 3.66
CA ILE A 121 2.03 19.32 4.06
C ILE A 121 2.52 20.12 2.85
N GLU A 122 2.81 19.45 1.73
CA GLU A 122 3.22 20.11 0.48
C GLU A 122 2.17 21.09 -0.02
N ARG A 123 0.90 20.68 -0.01
CA ARG A 123 -0.22 21.55 -0.42
C ARG A 123 -0.36 22.76 0.49
N LEU A 124 -0.13 22.59 1.80
CA LEU A 124 -0.13 23.69 2.76
C LEU A 124 0.99 24.69 2.44
N PHE A 125 2.21 24.22 2.19
CA PHE A 125 3.32 25.09 1.82
C PHE A 125 3.12 25.80 0.48
N ALA A 126 2.58 25.10 -0.52
CA ALA A 126 2.24 25.71 -1.81
C ALA A 126 1.19 26.84 -1.66
N THR A 127 0.29 26.72 -0.68
CA THR A 127 -0.73 27.76 -0.40
C THR A 127 -0.14 28.94 0.37
N LEU A 128 0.75 28.68 1.35
CA LEU A 128 1.35 29.73 2.18
C LEU A 128 2.46 30.50 1.47
N LEU A 129 3.25 29.83 0.63
CA LEU A 129 4.46 30.35 -0.01
C LEU A 129 4.32 30.39 -1.53
N ILE A 130 3.17 30.85 -2.04
CA ILE A 130 2.84 30.80 -3.47
C ILE A 130 3.90 31.47 -4.37
N HIS A 131 4.43 32.63 -3.94
CA HIS A 131 5.39 33.41 -4.72
C HIS A 131 6.75 32.72 -4.84
N ASP A 132 7.19 32.04 -3.78
CA ASP A 132 8.40 31.23 -3.77
C ASP A 132 8.23 29.92 -4.55
N TYR A 133 7.00 29.38 -4.57
CA TYR A 133 6.66 28.17 -5.32
C TYR A 133 6.69 28.38 -6.83
N GLU A 134 6.25 29.54 -7.30
CA GLU A 134 6.24 29.87 -8.74
C GLU A 134 7.64 30.18 -9.29
N SER A 135 8.54 30.67 -8.44
CA SER A 135 9.87 31.15 -8.86
C SER A 135 10.98 30.09 -8.78
N CYS A 136 10.86 29.07 -7.93
CA CYS A 136 11.93 28.10 -7.68
C CYS A 136 11.46 26.63 -7.74
N ASP A 137 11.92 25.87 -8.73
CA ASP A 137 11.70 24.41 -8.78
C ASP A 137 12.62 23.68 -7.77
N ARG A 138 12.14 23.49 -6.54
CA ARG A 138 12.88 22.84 -5.44
C ARG A 138 12.70 21.32 -5.46
N LYS A 139 13.30 20.65 -6.45
CA LYS A 139 13.21 19.18 -6.61
C LYS A 139 13.70 18.39 -5.39
N LEU A 140 14.67 18.93 -4.64
CA LEU A 140 15.26 18.27 -3.48
C LEU A 140 14.27 18.07 -2.33
N ILE A 141 13.27 18.96 -2.18
CA ILE A 141 12.26 18.84 -1.13
C ILE A 141 11.42 17.58 -1.37
N ALA A 142 10.95 17.38 -2.60
CA ALA A 142 10.20 16.17 -2.96
C ALA A 142 11.02 14.90 -2.73
N VAL A 143 12.32 14.91 -3.07
CA VAL A 143 13.21 13.77 -2.83
C VAL A 143 13.36 13.49 -1.34
N PHE A 144 13.56 14.51 -0.52
CA PHE A 144 13.66 14.38 0.93
C PHE A 144 12.38 13.82 1.54
N CYS A 145 11.22 14.35 1.13
CA CYS A 145 9.90 13.91 1.55
C CYS A 145 9.58 12.46 1.16
N ILE A 146 9.94 12.05 -0.06
CA ILE A 146 9.80 10.65 -0.50
C ILE A 146 10.73 9.75 0.32
N SER A 147 11.98 10.17 0.52
CA SER A 147 12.96 9.40 1.29
C SER A 147 12.53 9.22 2.75
N SER A 148 12.03 10.27 3.39
CA SER A 148 11.51 10.19 4.76
C SER A 148 10.28 9.27 4.85
N THR A 149 9.40 9.31 3.85
CA THR A 149 8.25 8.40 3.76
C THR A 149 8.68 6.93 3.65
N ILE A 150 9.70 6.65 2.84
CA ILE A 150 10.26 5.29 2.70
C ILE A 150 10.85 4.81 4.02
N LEU A 151 11.70 5.63 4.65
CA LEU A 151 12.33 5.29 5.93
C LEU A 151 11.30 5.05 7.03
N PHE A 152 10.28 5.91 7.11
CA PHE A 152 9.18 5.75 8.05
C PHE A 152 8.40 4.45 7.80
N GLY A 153 8.05 4.17 6.54
CA GLY A 153 7.34 2.96 6.16
C GLY A 153 8.11 1.68 6.53
N ILE A 154 9.43 1.67 6.31
CA ILE A 154 10.30 0.54 6.66
C ILE A 154 10.40 0.39 8.18
N ALA A 155 10.62 1.49 8.91
CA ALA A 155 10.75 1.47 10.37
C ALA A 155 9.49 0.89 11.04
N CYS A 156 8.31 1.40 10.67
CA CYS A 156 7.04 0.91 11.23
C CYS A 156 6.74 -0.55 10.81
N ALA A 157 7.10 -0.94 9.59
CA ALA A 157 6.94 -2.33 9.17
C ALA A 157 7.85 -3.28 9.95
N LEU A 158 9.11 -2.92 10.17
CA LEU A 158 10.04 -3.72 10.99
C LEU A 158 9.55 -3.82 12.44
N GLU A 159 9.13 -2.70 13.03
CA GLU A 159 8.57 -2.68 14.40
C GLU A 159 7.34 -3.58 14.54
N SER A 160 6.42 -3.50 13.57
CA SER A 160 5.21 -4.33 13.53
C SER A 160 5.52 -5.83 13.33
N LEU A 161 6.62 -6.16 12.67
CA LEU A 161 7.06 -7.53 12.44
C LEU A 161 7.75 -8.13 13.67
N LEU A 162 8.56 -7.32 14.36
CA LEU A 162 9.29 -7.72 15.57
C LEU A 162 8.40 -7.78 16.81
N GLY A 163 7.17 -7.24 16.75
CA GLY A 163 6.17 -7.38 17.80
C GLY A 163 6.53 -6.60 19.07
N VAL A 164 7.16 -5.43 18.92
CA VAL A 164 7.60 -4.58 20.05
C VAL A 164 6.44 -3.76 20.68
N VAL A 165 5.19 -3.96 20.23
CA VAL A 165 3.96 -3.40 20.83
C VAL A 165 2.83 -4.42 20.79
#